data_AF-A0AAD9M5M9-F1
#
_entry.id   AF-A0AAD9M5M9-F1
#
_cell.length_a   1.000
_cell.length_b   1.000
_cell.length_c   1.000
_cell.angle_alpha   90.00
_cell.angle_beta   90.00
_cell.angle_gamma   90.00
#
_symmetry.space_group_name_H-M   'P 1'
#
loop_
_entity.id
_entity.type
_entity.pdbx_description
1 polymer ?
#
loop_
_entity_poly.entity_id
_entity_poly.type
_entity_poly.pdbx_seq_one_letter_code
_entity_poly.pdbx_strand_id
1 'polypeptide(L)'
;MAESPPIQQPQGNKKRKSSTTAESTEPKKSRAAAASNGGPATTPLPSHDALLASLRPKYDVLPAFTISSTKIQKRVRWLLRHLRKDDGDPRRRAVLLYARPGDVVKMITIAELVKRIVAEDEGGRWYQYNQMYELPPKVNVVEETMLDGSPAGGDDDDDFEVMENRFERAVLPPPASRTAKSLSVFLSLAPIPELRAKDDVTTQTNEPRGASTIPAAS
;
A
#
# COMPACT_ATOMS: atom_id res chain seq x y z
N MET A 1 2.04 -34.90 -68.58
CA MET A 1 1.40 -33.57 -68.45
C MET A 1 2.14 -32.87 -67.32
N ALA A 2 3.15 -32.05 -67.62
CA ALA A 2 3.07 -30.60 -67.92
C ALA A 2 2.53 -29.83 -66.69
N GLU A 3 3.07 -28.75 -66.15
CA GLU A 3 4.17 -27.81 -66.44
C GLU A 3 4.26 -26.90 -65.16
N SER A 4 5.41 -26.33 -64.82
CA SER A 4 5.54 -25.24 -63.82
C SER A 4 5.22 -23.86 -64.51
N PRO A 5 5.27 -22.64 -63.90
CA PRO A 5 5.84 -22.22 -62.60
C PRO A 5 5.04 -21.04 -61.91
N PRO A 6 5.64 -20.01 -61.24
CA PRO A 6 5.15 -19.36 -59.99
C PRO A 6 4.66 -17.90 -60.25
N ILE A 7 4.71 -16.96 -59.26
CA ILE A 7 4.64 -15.45 -59.33
C ILE A 7 3.50 -14.86 -58.45
N GLN A 8 3.56 -13.78 -57.64
CA GLN A 8 4.52 -12.71 -57.30
C GLN A 8 4.09 -12.01 -55.99
N GLN A 9 5.06 -11.50 -55.22
CA GLN A 9 4.91 -10.24 -54.45
C GLN A 9 4.93 -9.03 -55.40
N PRO A 10 4.44 -7.87 -54.97
CA PRO A 10 5.08 -6.61 -55.34
C PRO A 10 5.61 -5.82 -54.13
N GLN A 11 6.87 -5.45 -54.25
CA GLN A 11 7.53 -4.38 -53.51
C GLN A 11 6.97 -3.01 -53.94
N GLY A 12 6.92 -2.05 -53.01
CA GLY A 12 6.69 -0.64 -53.29
C GLY A 12 7.46 0.26 -52.32
N ASN A 13 8.62 0.71 -52.76
CA ASN A 13 9.56 1.61 -52.06
C ASN A 13 9.38 3.06 -52.58
N LYS A 14 9.79 4.09 -51.79
CA LYS A 14 9.93 5.57 -52.06
C LYS A 14 8.94 6.41 -51.21
N LYS A 15 9.31 7.44 -50.42
CA LYS A 15 10.40 8.43 -50.48
C LYS A 15 10.54 9.18 -49.12
N ARG A 16 11.78 9.52 -48.75
CA ARG A 16 12.20 10.44 -47.66
C ARG A 16 11.75 11.89 -47.90
N LYS A 17 11.52 12.67 -46.83
CA LYS A 17 12.33 13.86 -46.48
C LYS A 17 12.06 14.37 -45.05
N SER A 18 13.15 14.48 -44.30
CA SER A 18 13.42 15.30 -43.10
C SER A 18 13.24 16.80 -43.41
N SER A 19 13.21 17.79 -42.52
CA SER A 19 13.74 18.06 -41.16
C SER A 19 13.32 19.52 -40.81
N THR A 20 13.47 19.97 -39.55
CA THR A 20 13.81 21.35 -39.06
C THR A 20 13.20 21.48 -37.65
N THR A 21 13.90 21.27 -36.54
CA THR A 21 14.94 22.10 -35.86
C THR A 21 14.43 23.46 -35.38
N ALA A 22 14.22 23.61 -34.07
CA ALA A 22 14.43 24.86 -33.34
C ALA A 22 14.71 24.56 -31.87
N GLU A 23 15.89 25.01 -31.45
CA GLU A 23 16.49 24.96 -30.12
C GLU A 23 16.07 26.22 -29.34
N SER A 24 15.77 26.10 -28.06
CA SER A 24 15.88 27.24 -27.14
C SER A 24 16.08 26.80 -25.70
N THR A 25 17.10 27.43 -25.14
CA THR A 25 17.72 27.34 -23.83
C THR A 25 16.96 28.13 -22.77
N GLU A 26 16.99 27.57 -21.55
CA GLU A 26 17.21 28.26 -20.25
C GLU A 26 16.05 28.86 -19.40
N PRO A 27 16.27 29.01 -18.07
CA PRO A 27 15.35 28.55 -17.01
C PRO A 27 14.70 29.67 -16.19
N LYS A 28 13.49 29.47 -15.65
CA LYS A 28 12.93 30.30 -14.57
C LYS A 28 12.04 29.53 -13.58
N LYS A 29 12.62 29.36 -12.38
CA LYS A 29 12.11 29.81 -11.07
C LYS A 29 10.74 29.29 -10.59
N SER A 30 10.84 28.29 -9.71
CA SER A 30 10.07 28.09 -8.47
C SER A 30 8.68 28.72 -8.36
N ARG A 31 7.67 27.85 -8.23
CA ARG A 31 6.55 28.11 -7.32
C ARG A 31 6.33 26.87 -6.45
N ALA A 32 6.82 26.96 -5.22
CA ALA A 32 6.27 26.20 -4.12
C ALA A 32 4.76 26.49 -4.06
N ALA A 33 3.96 25.45 -4.24
CA ALA A 33 2.57 25.44 -3.81
C ALA A 33 2.46 24.29 -2.81
N ALA A 34 2.81 24.62 -1.57
CA ALA A 34 2.30 23.90 -0.44
C ALA A 34 0.77 24.12 -0.37
N ALA A 35 0.11 23.06 0.11
CA ALA A 35 -1.23 23.00 0.66
C ALA A 35 -2.42 22.71 -0.29
N SER A 36 -3.15 21.70 0.19
CA SER A 36 -4.57 21.40 0.07
C SER A 36 -5.09 20.84 -1.25
N ASN A 37 -4.88 19.54 -1.47
CA ASN A 37 -5.86 18.72 -2.17
C ASN A 37 -6.20 17.50 -1.30
N GLY A 38 -7.47 17.41 -0.90
CA GLY A 38 -8.07 16.35 -0.10
C GLY A 38 -8.12 15.00 -0.81
N GLY A 39 -6.97 14.43 -1.15
CA GLY A 39 -6.84 13.01 -1.43
C GLY A 39 -6.82 12.21 -0.12
N PRO A 40 -7.21 10.92 -0.13
CA PRO A 40 -7.01 10.07 1.05
C PRO A 40 -5.51 10.07 1.34
N ALA A 41 -5.12 10.62 2.49
CA ALA A 41 -3.73 10.69 2.92
C ALA A 41 -3.11 9.28 2.84
N THR A 42 -2.30 9.06 1.81
CA THR A 42 -1.48 7.86 1.60
C THR A 42 -0.15 7.97 2.36
N THR A 43 0.05 9.09 3.06
CA THR A 43 1.20 9.32 3.92
C THR A 43 1.10 8.42 5.16
N PRO A 44 2.20 7.79 5.57
CA PRO A 44 2.24 7.07 6.83
C PRO A 44 1.78 7.98 7.98
N LEU A 45 1.08 7.42 8.95
CA LEU A 45 0.75 8.14 10.17
C LEU A 45 2.02 8.52 10.95
N PRO A 46 1.97 9.55 11.81
CA PRO A 46 3.11 9.95 12.64
C PRO A 46 3.71 8.79 13.45
N SER A 47 2.88 7.82 13.88
CA SER A 47 3.31 6.59 14.55
C SER A 47 4.25 5.73 13.70
N HIS A 48 4.01 5.67 12.40
CA HIS A 48 4.87 4.97 11.45
C HIS A 48 6.12 5.78 11.12
N ASP A 49 6.05 7.11 11.06
CA ASP A 49 7.19 7.95 10.71
C ASP A 49 8.32 7.87 11.73
N ALA A 50 8.02 7.93 13.03
CA ALA A 50 9.02 7.78 14.09
C ALA A 50 9.71 6.41 14.03
N LEU A 51 8.93 5.36 13.76
CA LEU A 51 9.46 4.00 13.62
C LEU A 51 10.32 3.87 12.35
N LEU A 52 9.85 4.39 11.22
CA LEU A 52 10.60 4.38 9.96
C LEU A 52 11.92 5.15 10.09
N ALA A 53 11.92 6.30 10.79
CA ALA A 53 13.13 7.06 11.06
C ALA A 53 14.17 6.23 11.85
N SER A 54 13.73 5.42 12.81
CA SER A 54 14.62 4.54 13.58
C SER A 54 15.17 3.35 12.78
N LEU A 55 14.41 2.84 11.79
CA LEU A 55 14.79 1.65 11.01
C LEU A 55 15.56 1.96 9.73
N ARG A 56 15.25 3.05 9.03
CA ARG A 56 15.86 3.45 7.74
C ARG A 56 17.40 3.48 7.73
N PRO A 57 18.11 3.81 8.82
CA PRO A 57 19.57 3.75 8.84
C PRO A 57 20.13 2.32 8.67
N LYS A 58 19.40 1.31 9.14
CA LYS A 58 19.82 -0.10 9.18
C LYS A 58 19.14 -0.99 8.13
N TYR A 59 17.93 -0.59 7.71
CA TYR A 59 17.04 -1.40 6.88
C TYR A 59 16.52 -0.61 5.69
N ASP A 60 16.40 -1.28 4.54
CA ASP A 60 15.65 -0.76 3.38
C ASP A 60 14.16 -1.10 3.56
N VAL A 61 13.44 -0.20 4.22
CA VAL A 61 12.02 -0.37 4.55
C VAL A 61 11.14 0.25 3.47
N LEU A 62 10.27 -0.57 2.86
CA LEU A 62 9.27 -0.15 1.89
C LEU A 62 7.88 0.03 2.53
N PRO A 63 7.37 1.27 2.68
CA PRO A 63 6.00 1.50 3.12
C PRO A 63 5.00 1.15 2.02
N ALA A 64 3.96 0.40 2.39
CA ALA A 64 2.95 -0.13 1.48
C ALA A 64 1.55 0.04 2.09
N PHE A 65 0.89 1.14 1.71
CA PHE A 65 -0.50 1.38 2.12
C PHE A 65 -1.48 0.52 1.31
N THR A 66 -2.42 -0.11 2.01
CA THR A 66 -3.48 -0.93 1.40
C THR A 66 -4.84 -0.26 1.56
N ILE A 67 -5.53 -0.10 0.42
CA ILE A 67 -6.90 0.39 0.32
C ILE A 67 -7.76 -0.61 -0.46
N SER A 68 -9.06 -0.37 -0.46
CA SER A 68 -10.03 -1.25 -1.11
C SER A 68 -9.75 -1.48 -2.61
N SER A 69 -9.20 -0.50 -3.32
CA SER A 69 -8.86 -0.61 -4.74
C SER A 69 -7.50 -1.27 -5.03
N THR A 70 -6.69 -1.59 -4.00
CA THR A 70 -5.40 -2.26 -4.17
C THR A 70 -5.59 -3.61 -4.84
N LYS A 71 -4.97 -3.79 -6.01
CA LYS A 71 -4.95 -5.07 -6.73
C LYS A 71 -3.97 -6.04 -6.05
N ILE A 72 -4.50 -7.07 -5.39
CA ILE A 72 -3.73 -8.04 -4.59
C ILE A 72 -2.52 -8.58 -5.35
N GLN A 73 -2.73 -9.15 -6.54
CA GLN A 73 -1.66 -9.78 -7.32
C GLN A 73 -0.54 -8.80 -7.75
N LYS A 74 -0.89 -7.55 -8.06
CA LYS A 74 0.13 -6.52 -8.37
C LYS A 74 0.91 -6.16 -7.11
N ARG A 75 0.22 -6.02 -5.97
CA ARG A 75 0.87 -5.69 -4.70
C ARG A 75 1.81 -6.82 -4.26
N VAL A 76 1.35 -8.07 -4.24
CA VAL A 76 2.18 -9.24 -3.88
C VAL A 76 3.46 -9.29 -4.70
N ARG A 77 3.38 -9.21 -6.03
CA ARG A 77 4.56 -9.20 -6.91
C ARG A 77 5.51 -8.03 -6.62
N TRP A 78 4.97 -6.84 -6.36
CA TRP A 78 5.78 -5.67 -6.04
C TRP A 78 6.53 -5.83 -4.71
N LEU A 79 5.88 -6.38 -3.69
CA LEU A 79 6.49 -6.65 -2.39
C LEU A 79 7.56 -7.72 -2.45
N LEU A 80 7.29 -8.84 -3.15
CA LEU A 80 8.28 -9.90 -3.37
C LEU A 80 9.50 -9.38 -4.12
N ARG A 81 9.29 -8.56 -5.15
CA ARG A 81 10.38 -7.92 -5.88
C ARG A 81 11.24 -7.05 -4.97
N HIS A 82 10.63 -6.30 -4.05
CA HIS A 82 11.38 -5.54 -3.05
C HIS A 82 12.17 -6.48 -2.14
N LEU A 83 11.50 -7.41 -1.46
CA LEU A 83 12.12 -8.30 -0.47
C LEU A 83 13.28 -9.14 -1.04
N ARG A 84 13.21 -9.52 -2.31
CA ARG A 84 14.21 -10.33 -3.01
C ARG A 84 15.19 -9.52 -3.85
N LYS A 85 15.09 -8.19 -3.87
CA LYS A 85 15.99 -7.37 -4.70
C LYS A 85 17.43 -7.54 -4.20
N ASP A 86 18.34 -7.75 -5.13
CA ASP A 86 19.77 -7.79 -4.86
C ASP A 86 20.42 -6.70 -5.71
N ASP A 87 20.81 -5.60 -5.06
CA ASP A 87 21.39 -4.40 -5.68
C ASP A 87 22.73 -4.02 -5.03
N GLY A 88 23.31 -4.92 -4.22
CA GLY A 88 24.54 -4.68 -3.47
C GLY A 88 24.39 -3.79 -2.24
N ASP A 89 23.18 -3.35 -1.88
CA ASP A 89 22.96 -2.66 -0.59
C ASP A 89 23.12 -3.66 0.57
N PRO A 90 24.01 -3.41 1.55
CA PRO A 90 24.17 -4.28 2.71
C PRO A 90 22.95 -4.27 3.66
N ARG A 91 22.03 -3.31 3.52
CA ARG A 91 20.85 -3.20 4.37
C ARG A 91 19.87 -4.33 4.11
N ARG A 92 19.43 -4.98 5.19
CA ARG A 92 18.35 -5.95 5.13
C ARG A 92 17.05 -5.26 4.73
N ARG A 93 16.23 -5.96 3.96
CA ARG A 93 15.00 -5.40 3.39
C ARG A 93 13.80 -5.77 4.23
N ALA A 94 12.91 -4.81 4.40
CA ALA A 94 11.64 -5.03 5.06
C ALA A 94 10.53 -4.29 4.31
N VAL A 95 9.31 -4.77 4.48
CA VAL A 95 8.09 -4.10 3.99
C VAL A 95 7.26 -3.71 5.20
N LEU A 96 6.78 -2.47 5.22
CA LEU A 96 5.75 -2.01 6.15
C LEU A 96 4.40 -1.99 5.45
N LEU A 97 3.56 -2.98 5.72
CA LEU A 97 2.17 -3.01 5.31
C LEU A 97 1.30 -2.31 6.35
N TYR A 98 0.45 -1.39 5.91
CA TYR A 98 -0.53 -0.74 6.78
C TYR A 98 -1.81 -0.42 6.00
N ALA A 99 -2.94 -0.36 6.69
CA ALA A 99 -4.25 -0.15 6.10
C ALA A 99 -5.16 0.63 7.05
N ARG A 100 -6.30 1.12 6.54
CA ARG A 100 -7.42 1.57 7.40
C ARG A 100 -8.22 0.35 7.88
N PRO A 101 -9.05 0.46 8.94
CA PRO A 101 -9.67 -0.70 9.59
C PRO A 101 -10.50 -1.57 8.62
N GLY A 102 -11.23 -0.93 7.69
CA GLY A 102 -12.02 -1.64 6.68
C GLY A 102 -11.18 -2.39 5.62
N ASP A 103 -9.89 -2.09 5.51
CA ASP A 103 -8.98 -2.69 4.52
C ASP A 103 -7.93 -3.62 5.15
N VAL A 104 -7.94 -3.78 6.47
CA VAL A 104 -6.98 -4.65 7.20
C VAL A 104 -7.07 -6.10 6.72
N VAL A 105 -8.28 -6.61 6.48
CA VAL A 105 -8.48 -7.99 5.98
C VAL A 105 -7.74 -8.20 4.65
N LYS A 106 -7.88 -7.25 3.71
CA LYS A 106 -7.18 -7.30 2.42
C LYS A 106 -5.66 -7.20 2.57
N MET A 107 -5.19 -6.35 3.47
CA MET A 107 -3.77 -6.24 3.80
C MET A 107 -3.20 -7.56 4.34
N ILE A 108 -3.92 -8.21 5.26
CA ILE A 108 -3.55 -9.54 5.78
C ILE A 108 -3.50 -10.54 4.64
N THR A 109 -4.50 -10.60 3.76
CA THR A 109 -4.48 -11.49 2.58
C THR A 109 -3.23 -11.28 1.72
N ILE A 110 -2.81 -10.03 1.49
CA ILE A 110 -1.58 -9.71 0.76
C ILE A 110 -0.35 -10.24 1.51
N ALA A 111 -0.26 -10.01 2.82
CA ALA A 111 0.85 -10.50 3.64
C ALA A 111 0.95 -12.04 3.64
N GLU A 112 -0.18 -12.74 3.80
CA GLU A 112 -0.23 -14.21 3.80
C GLU A 112 0.18 -14.81 2.46
N LEU A 113 -0.21 -14.20 1.33
CA LEU A 113 0.23 -14.65 0.01
C LEU A 113 1.73 -14.47 -0.18
N VAL A 114 2.30 -13.35 0.28
CA VAL A 114 3.76 -13.14 0.24
C VAL A 114 4.47 -14.20 1.09
N LYS A 115 4.00 -14.45 2.32
CA LYS A 115 4.57 -15.47 3.21
C LYS A 115 4.51 -16.87 2.62
N ARG A 116 3.39 -17.24 1.99
CA ARG A 116 3.23 -18.53 1.32
C ARG A 116 4.26 -18.72 0.22
N ILE A 117 4.37 -17.74 -0.67
CA ILE A 117 5.33 -17.79 -1.79
C ILE A 117 6.78 -17.83 -1.28
N VAL A 118 7.10 -17.10 -0.20
CA VAL A 118 8.43 -17.18 0.42
C VAL A 118 8.67 -18.56 1.04
N ALA A 119 7.69 -19.13 1.75
CA ALA A 119 7.84 -20.43 2.41
C ALA A 119 7.94 -21.60 1.42
N GLU A 120 7.48 -21.44 0.18
CA GLU A 120 7.64 -22.40 -0.91
C GLU A 120 9.07 -22.38 -1.50
N ASP A 121 9.85 -21.31 -1.29
CA ASP A 121 11.25 -21.25 -1.72
C ASP A 121 12.15 -22.16 -0.85
N GLU A 122 13.21 -22.71 -1.43
CA GLU A 122 14.22 -23.47 -0.68
C GLU A 122 14.87 -22.60 0.41
N GLY A 123 14.72 -22.99 1.68
CA GLY A 123 15.23 -22.22 2.82
C GLY A 123 14.46 -20.92 3.10
N GLY A 124 13.27 -20.77 2.52
CA GLY A 124 12.39 -19.62 2.64
C GLY A 124 11.97 -19.32 4.08
N ARG A 125 12.58 -18.29 4.68
CA ARG A 125 12.25 -17.80 6.01
C ARG A 125 11.56 -16.45 5.95
N TRP A 126 10.57 -16.27 6.80
CA TRP A 126 9.92 -14.98 6.99
C TRP A 126 9.76 -14.66 8.47
N TYR A 127 9.79 -13.36 8.76
CA TYR A 127 9.58 -12.77 10.07
C TYR A 127 8.55 -11.67 9.92
N GLN A 128 7.49 -11.76 10.71
CA GLN A 128 6.38 -10.83 10.73
C GLN A 128 6.31 -10.15 12.10
N TYR A 129 6.17 -8.83 12.09
CA TYR A 129 6.02 -8.02 13.29
C TYR A 129 4.73 -7.22 13.20
N ASN A 130 3.78 -7.49 14.08
CA ASN A 130 2.46 -6.85 14.07
C ASN A 130 2.38 -5.79 15.16
N GLN A 131 1.91 -4.60 14.78
CA GLN A 131 1.70 -3.48 15.70
C GLN A 131 0.32 -2.89 15.44
N MET A 132 -0.49 -2.80 16.50
CA MET A 132 -1.77 -2.10 16.48
C MET A 132 -1.52 -0.63 16.77
N TYR A 133 -2.20 0.26 16.05
CA TYR A 133 -2.07 1.70 16.25
C TYR A 133 -3.44 2.38 16.21
N GLU A 134 -3.53 3.54 16.86
CA GLU A 134 -4.73 4.36 16.89
C GLU A 134 -4.76 5.33 15.72
N LEU A 135 -5.92 5.46 15.08
CA LEU A 135 -6.16 6.43 14.02
C LEU A 135 -6.75 7.71 14.63
N PRO A 136 -6.36 8.88 14.12
CA PRO A 136 -7.03 10.13 14.45
C PRO A 136 -8.54 10.00 14.20
N PRO A 137 -9.38 10.62 15.06
CA PRO A 137 -10.82 10.60 14.85
C PRO A 137 -11.16 11.17 13.47
N LYS A 138 -12.07 10.49 12.75
CA LYS A 138 -12.59 11.01 11.49
C LYS A 138 -13.43 12.24 11.80
N VAL A 139 -12.97 13.41 11.41
CA VAL A 139 -13.83 14.59 11.34
C VAL A 139 -14.78 14.33 10.18
N ASN A 140 -16.04 13.98 10.49
CA ASN A 140 -17.10 14.05 9.50
C ASN A 140 -17.31 15.54 9.21
N VAL A 141 -16.69 16.05 8.16
CA VAL A 141 -17.01 17.36 7.62
C VAL A 141 -18.38 17.22 6.97
N VAL A 142 -19.43 17.43 7.77
CA VAL A 142 -20.76 17.73 7.24
C VAL A 142 -20.65 19.18 6.79
N GLU A 143 -20.52 19.40 5.48
CA GLU A 143 -20.78 20.73 4.91
C GLU A 143 -22.25 21.03 5.19
N GLU A 144 -22.52 21.79 6.26
CA GLU A 144 -23.81 22.41 6.52
C GLU A 144 -24.11 23.40 5.39
N THR A 145 -24.63 22.88 4.28
CA THR A 145 -25.17 23.69 3.19
C THR A 145 -26.66 23.85 3.44
N MET A 146 -27.05 25.04 3.91
CA MET A 146 -28.43 25.52 3.80
C MET A 146 -28.77 25.71 2.31
N LEU A 147 -29.87 25.14 1.83
CA LEU A 147 -30.79 25.60 0.77
C LEU A 147 -31.66 24.38 0.36
N ASP A 148 -32.89 24.27 0.81
CA ASP A 148 -34.12 24.74 0.14
C ASP A 148 -34.50 23.94 -1.13
N GLY A 149 -35.66 23.28 -1.09
CA GLY A 149 -36.58 23.21 -2.24
C GLY A 149 -36.47 22.08 -3.27
N SER A 150 -37.24 21.01 -3.03
CA SER A 150 -38.02 20.18 -3.98
C SER A 150 -37.42 18.96 -4.74
N PRO A 151 -38.25 17.92 -4.98
CA PRO A 151 -37.83 16.57 -5.39
C PRO A 151 -38.19 16.19 -6.85
N ALA A 152 -37.47 15.23 -7.46
CA ALA A 152 -38.02 14.38 -8.54
C ALA A 152 -37.08 13.22 -8.99
N GLY A 153 -37.57 11.98 -8.80
CA GLY A 153 -37.36 10.76 -9.63
C GLY A 153 -36.01 10.05 -9.46
N GLY A 154 -35.91 8.86 -8.86
CA GLY A 154 -36.60 7.58 -9.12
C GLY A 154 -35.49 6.58 -9.55
N ASP A 155 -35.34 5.36 -9.06
CA ASP A 155 -36.24 4.35 -8.52
C ASP A 155 -35.38 3.28 -7.78
N ASP A 156 -36.06 2.46 -6.97
CA ASP A 156 -35.72 1.12 -6.47
C ASP A 156 -35.40 0.92 -4.96
N ASP A 157 -36.39 0.29 -4.33
CA ASP A 157 -36.44 -0.52 -3.10
C ASP A 157 -36.32 0.11 -1.69
N ASP A 158 -37.51 0.35 -1.10
CA ASP A 158 -37.86 0.22 0.34
C ASP A 158 -36.82 0.71 1.37
N ASP A 159 -36.40 1.98 1.27
CA ASP A 159 -35.71 2.70 2.34
C ASP A 159 -36.72 3.56 3.10
N PHE A 160 -37.26 3.03 4.21
CA PHE A 160 -37.96 3.85 5.19
C PHE A 160 -36.95 4.89 5.72
N GLU A 161 -37.05 6.13 5.23
CA GLU A 161 -36.34 7.27 5.80
C GLU A 161 -36.76 7.41 7.28
N VAL A 162 -35.94 6.88 8.19
CA VAL A 162 -36.03 7.21 9.61
C VAL A 162 -35.70 8.69 9.71
N MET A 163 -36.75 9.52 9.79
CA MET A 163 -36.65 10.93 10.11
C MET A 163 -35.98 11.03 11.49
N GLU A 164 -34.65 11.16 11.52
CA GLU A 164 -33.89 11.38 12.75
C GLU A 164 -34.32 12.72 13.33
N ASN A 165 -35.22 12.66 14.32
CA ASN A 165 -35.83 13.84 14.88
C ASN A 165 -34.78 14.56 15.74
N ARG A 166 -34.61 15.88 15.56
CA ARG A 166 -33.62 16.69 16.30
C ARG A 166 -33.69 16.53 17.83
N PHE A 167 -34.86 16.13 18.34
CA PHE A 167 -35.09 15.79 19.73
C PHE A 167 -34.34 14.52 20.19
N GLU A 168 -34.22 13.50 19.36
CA GLU A 168 -33.51 12.27 19.73
C GLU A 168 -32.01 12.54 19.91
N ARG A 169 -31.41 13.38 19.05
CA ARG A 169 -30.00 13.81 19.22
C ARG A 169 -29.76 14.71 20.44
N ALA A 170 -30.79 15.35 20.98
CA ALA A 170 -30.70 16.19 22.17
C ALA A 170 -30.88 15.42 23.49
N VAL A 171 -31.54 14.26 23.44
CA VAL A 171 -31.83 13.42 24.62
C VAL A 171 -30.89 12.21 24.70
N LEU A 172 -30.41 11.70 23.56
CA LEU A 172 -29.44 10.61 23.53
C LEU A 172 -28.03 11.13 23.82
N PRO A 173 -27.26 10.43 24.68
CA PRO A 173 -25.85 10.74 24.87
C PRO A 173 -25.13 10.77 23.51
N PRO A 174 -24.24 11.75 23.27
CA PRO A 174 -23.43 11.76 22.06
C PRO A 174 -22.77 10.39 21.87
N PRO A 175 -22.77 9.83 20.65
CA PRO A 175 -22.16 8.52 20.42
C PRO A 175 -20.71 8.59 20.87
N ALA A 176 -20.34 7.72 21.83
CA ALA A 176 -19.01 7.70 22.39
C ALA A 176 -17.99 7.61 21.24
N SER A 177 -17.09 8.60 21.14
CA SER A 177 -16.07 8.66 20.11
C SER A 177 -15.09 7.51 20.33
N ARG A 178 -15.37 6.34 19.73
CA ARG A 178 -14.46 5.20 19.78
C ARG A 178 -13.26 5.52 18.90
N THR A 179 -12.08 5.64 19.51
CA THR A 179 -10.82 5.72 18.77
C THR A 179 -10.68 4.46 17.91
N ALA A 180 -10.66 4.64 16.59
CA ALA A 180 -10.53 3.52 15.67
C ALA A 180 -9.09 2.99 15.71
N LYS A 181 -8.93 1.68 15.96
CA LYS A 181 -7.62 1.02 15.87
C LYS A 181 -7.44 0.37 14.50
N SER A 182 -6.19 0.34 14.03
CA SER A 182 -5.81 -0.34 12.81
C SER A 182 -4.48 -1.07 12.96
N LEU A 183 -4.19 -1.93 11.98
CA LEU A 183 -3.05 -2.84 12.01
C LEU A 183 -1.95 -2.38 11.05
N SER A 184 -0.71 -2.50 11.52
CA SER A 184 0.49 -2.47 10.69
C SER A 184 1.28 -3.76 10.85
N VAL A 185 1.89 -4.20 9.77
CA VAL A 185 2.63 -5.45 9.65
C VAL A 185 3.97 -5.15 9.00
N PHE A 186 5.06 -5.38 9.72
CA PHE A 186 6.38 -5.45 9.10
C PHE A 186 6.65 -6.88 8.66
N LEU A 187 7.10 -7.06 7.43
CA LEU A 187 7.49 -8.34 6.87
C LEU A 187 8.93 -8.27 6.38
N SER A 188 9.74 -9.25 6.76
CA SER A 188 11.16 -9.35 6.40
C SER A 188 11.56 -10.81 6.17
N LEU A 189 12.56 -11.04 5.33
CA LEU A 189 13.17 -12.37 5.12
C LEU A 189 14.26 -12.68 6.15
N ALA A 190 14.63 -11.70 6.97
CA ALA A 190 15.65 -11.81 8.00
C ALA A 190 15.16 -11.19 9.31
N PRO A 191 15.64 -11.66 10.48
CA PRO A 191 15.18 -11.15 11.76
C PRO A 191 15.59 -9.68 11.95
N ILE A 192 14.68 -8.91 12.56
CA ILE A 192 14.81 -7.50 12.95
C ILE A 192 14.70 -7.40 14.48
N PRO A 193 15.81 -7.48 15.22
CA PRO A 193 15.81 -7.45 16.68
C PRO A 193 15.17 -6.19 17.27
N GLU A 194 15.31 -5.04 16.61
CA GLU A 194 14.79 -3.73 17.04
C GLU A 194 13.26 -3.70 17.06
N LEU A 195 12.60 -4.46 16.19
CA LEU A 195 11.15 -4.61 16.21
C LEU A 195 10.71 -5.65 17.24
N ARG A 196 11.50 -6.72 17.43
CA ARG A 196 11.24 -7.75 18.42
C ARG A 196 11.34 -7.24 19.87
N ALA A 197 12.20 -6.26 20.11
CA ALA A 197 12.46 -5.70 21.43
C ALA A 197 11.40 -4.68 21.89
N LYS A 198 10.42 -4.34 21.06
CA LYS A 198 9.34 -3.39 21.41
C LYS A 198 8.17 -4.10 22.06
N ASP A 199 7.64 -3.51 23.13
CA ASP A 199 6.54 -4.08 23.93
C ASP A 199 5.19 -4.09 23.19
N ASP A 200 4.99 -3.18 22.24
CA ASP A 200 3.75 -3.04 21.47
C ASP A 200 3.75 -3.84 20.15
N VAL A 201 4.76 -4.68 19.95
CA VAL A 201 4.97 -5.47 18.74
C VAL A 201 4.91 -6.96 19.03
N THR A 202 4.05 -7.67 18.32
CA THR A 202 4.01 -9.14 18.36
C THR A 202 4.80 -9.75 17.20
N THR A 203 5.57 -10.81 17.47
CA THR A 203 6.44 -11.45 16.47
C THR A 203 5.90 -12.81 16.05
N GLN A 204 5.90 -13.10 14.74
CA GLN A 204 5.58 -14.40 14.15
C GLN A 204 6.66 -14.78 13.13
N THR A 205 6.97 -16.07 13.01
CA THR A 205 7.98 -16.59 12.05
C THR A 205 7.68 -18.04 11.69
N ASN A 206 8.13 -18.49 10.51
CA ASN A 206 8.17 -19.91 10.15
C ASN A 206 9.52 -20.59 10.42
N GLU A 207 10.49 -19.88 10.99
CA GLU A 207 11.79 -20.48 11.32
C GLU A 207 11.60 -21.56 12.40
N PRO A 208 12.13 -22.78 12.21
CA PRO A 208 12.06 -23.82 13.23
C PRO A 208 12.77 -23.35 14.49
N ARG A 209 12.09 -23.46 15.63
CA ARG A 209 12.64 -23.14 16.96
C ARG A 209 13.79 -24.12 17.27
N GLY A 210 15.00 -23.83 16.80
CA GLY A 210 16.14 -24.73 16.97
C GLY A 210 17.42 -24.40 16.18
N ALA A 211 17.39 -23.50 15.19
CA ALA A 211 18.59 -23.14 14.43
C ALA A 211 19.47 -22.07 15.11
N SER A 212 19.57 -22.11 16.45
CA SER A 212 20.64 -21.37 17.14
C SER A 212 21.93 -22.12 16.84
N THR A 213 22.74 -21.54 15.97
CA THR A 213 24.11 -21.93 15.65
C THR A 213 24.87 -22.35 16.90
N ILE A 214 25.05 -23.66 17.07
CA ILE A 214 26.11 -24.19 17.94
C ILE A 214 27.41 -23.90 17.19
N PRO A 215 28.34 -23.07 17.72
CA PRO A 215 29.65 -22.96 17.13
C PRO A 215 30.35 -24.31 17.30
N ALA A 216 30.71 -24.95 16.18
CA ALA A 216 31.60 -26.09 16.17
C ALA A 216 32.97 -25.61 16.68
N ALA A 217 33.28 -25.92 17.95
CA ALA A 217 34.62 -25.77 18.49
C ALA A 217 35.52 -26.81 17.83
N SER A 218 36.56 -26.34 17.16
CA SER A 218 37.75 -27.13 16.79
C SER A 218 38.79 -27.03 17.91
#